data_AF-A0A0X3UQH6-F1
#
_entry.id   AF-A0A0X3UQH6-F1
#
_cell.length_a   1.000
_cell.length_b   1.000
_cell.length_c   1.000
_cell.angle_alpha   90.00
_cell.angle_beta   90.00
_cell.angle_gamma   90.00
#
_symmetry.space_group_name_H-M   'P 1'
#
loop_
_entity.id
_entity.type
_entity.pdbx_description
1 polymer ?
#
loop_
_entity_poly.entity_id
_entity_poly.type
_entity_poly.pdbx_seq_one_letter_code
_entity_poly.pdbx_strand_id
1 'polypeptide(L)'
;MPRYFWNISGPKGDGMACVVCGANFLDARITSVSVGLNPADESQVFACKEPCALALAEDAERMAQEMRAAAGLDDADVPGTDDDPVFCVDGHFGSLLRDLRTLAGTEALLTTSDDITTIRFLLSLTARHAETAMMRARLVLARTKAPDTEDGDN
;
A
#
# COMPACT_ATOMS: atom_id res chain seq x y z
N MET A 1 -7.91 -10.07 10.32
CA MET A 1 -7.79 -9.73 8.89
C MET A 1 -6.61 -10.49 8.31
N PRO A 2 -6.80 -11.29 7.27
CA PRO A 2 -5.69 -11.87 6.52
C PRO A 2 -4.87 -10.76 5.84
N ARG A 3 -3.55 -10.75 6.03
CA ARG A 3 -2.63 -9.86 5.31
C ARG A 3 -2.30 -10.47 3.96
N TYR A 4 -2.43 -9.76 2.86
CA TYR A 4 -2.03 -10.29 1.55
C TYR A 4 -0.56 -10.03 1.27
N PHE A 5 0.18 -11.07 0.90
CA PHE A 5 1.58 -10.96 0.51
C PHE A 5 1.74 -11.01 -1.01
N TRP A 6 2.04 -9.86 -1.59
CA TRP A 6 2.18 -9.68 -3.03
C TRP A 6 3.54 -10.19 -3.53
N ASN A 7 3.58 -10.68 -4.78
CA ASN A 7 4.79 -11.21 -5.44
C ASN A 7 5.42 -12.45 -4.77
N ILE A 8 4.64 -13.23 -4.03
CA ILE A 8 5.09 -14.54 -3.54
C ILE A 8 4.58 -15.62 -4.50
N SER A 9 5.47 -16.53 -4.90
CA SER A 9 5.16 -17.66 -5.77
C SER A 9 5.96 -18.90 -5.36
N GLY A 10 5.54 -20.06 -5.88
CA GLY A 10 6.18 -21.34 -5.57
C GLY A 10 6.02 -21.73 -4.09
N PRO A 11 6.99 -22.42 -3.48
CA PRO A 11 6.84 -23.01 -2.15
C PRO A 11 6.46 -22.03 -1.04
N LYS A 12 6.83 -20.74 -1.19
CA LYS A 12 6.45 -19.68 -0.24
C LYS A 12 4.99 -19.27 -0.39
N GLY A 13 4.47 -19.27 -1.63
CA GLY A 13 3.08 -18.94 -1.95
C GLY A 13 2.16 -20.07 -1.55
N ASP A 14 2.58 -21.31 -1.78
CA ASP A 14 1.85 -22.54 -1.43
C ASP A 14 1.84 -22.83 0.08
N GLY A 15 2.42 -21.97 0.91
CA GLY A 15 2.49 -22.13 2.37
C GLY A 15 3.49 -23.21 2.86
N MET A 16 4.30 -23.78 1.98
CA MET A 16 5.28 -24.83 2.32
C MET A 16 6.61 -24.28 2.85
N ALA A 17 6.92 -23.01 2.60
CA ALA A 17 8.15 -22.36 3.02
C ALA A 17 7.90 -21.01 3.69
N CYS A 18 8.83 -20.60 4.57
CA CYS A 18 8.79 -19.31 5.23
C CYS A 18 8.88 -18.18 4.20
N VAL A 19 7.90 -17.25 4.23
CA VAL A 19 7.89 -16.11 3.31
C VAL A 19 9.12 -15.21 3.44
N VAL A 20 9.69 -15.12 4.64
CA VAL A 20 10.88 -14.31 4.95
C VAL A 20 12.15 -15.03 4.51
N CYS A 21 12.54 -16.09 5.23
CA CYS A 21 13.85 -16.73 5.03
C CYS A 21 13.84 -17.87 3.99
N GLY A 22 12.68 -18.32 3.50
CA GLY A 22 12.58 -19.41 2.53
C GLY A 22 12.81 -20.81 3.09
N ALA A 23 12.92 -20.97 4.41
CA ALA A 23 13.06 -22.29 5.02
C ALA A 23 11.84 -23.16 4.72
N ASN A 24 12.07 -24.38 4.23
CA ASN A 24 11.03 -25.36 3.95
C ASN A 24 10.57 -26.03 5.25
N PHE A 25 9.27 -25.95 5.54
CA PHE A 25 8.69 -26.53 6.76
C PHE A 25 8.55 -28.05 6.70
N LEU A 26 8.60 -28.65 5.50
CA LEU A 26 8.57 -30.09 5.31
C LEU A 26 9.90 -30.75 5.67
N ASP A 27 11.01 -30.06 5.38
CA ASP A 27 12.36 -30.58 5.58
C ASP A 27 12.91 -30.25 6.97
N ALA A 28 12.53 -29.09 7.51
CA ALA A 28 12.96 -28.63 8.81
C ALA A 28 11.75 -28.59 9.76
N ARG A 29 11.83 -29.27 10.92
CA ARG A 29 10.81 -29.26 11.99
C ARG A 29 10.75 -27.89 12.69
N ILE A 30 10.45 -26.85 11.93
CA ILE A 30 10.37 -25.46 12.37
C ILE A 30 8.92 -25.17 12.72
N THR A 31 8.69 -24.61 13.89
CA THR A 31 7.39 -24.07 14.28
C THR A 31 7.06 -22.86 13.41
N SER A 32 5.95 -22.93 12.69
CA SER A 32 5.47 -21.86 11.81
C SER A 32 4.21 -21.19 12.37
N VAL A 33 3.96 -19.96 11.93
CA VAL A 33 2.75 -19.20 12.21
C VAL A 33 2.19 -18.64 10.90
N SER A 34 0.87 -18.64 10.76
CA SER A 34 0.20 -17.99 9.63
C SER A 34 0.39 -16.48 9.76
N VAL A 35 0.87 -15.85 8.70
CA VAL A 35 1.13 -14.40 8.67
C VAL A 35 0.25 -13.69 7.63
N GLY A 36 -0.41 -14.42 6.74
CA GLY A 36 -1.19 -13.83 5.67
C GLY A 36 -1.78 -14.83 4.68
N LEU A 37 -2.23 -14.32 3.54
CA LEU A 37 -2.71 -15.05 2.38
C LEU A 37 -1.95 -14.65 1.11
N ASN A 38 -1.87 -15.57 0.14
CA ASN A 38 -1.44 -15.29 -1.22
C ASN A 38 -2.62 -14.68 -2.02
N PRO A 39 -2.45 -13.52 -2.68
CA PRO A 39 -3.53 -12.89 -3.44
C PRO A 39 -3.93 -13.64 -4.72
N ALA A 40 -3.10 -14.57 -5.22
CA ALA A 40 -3.39 -15.30 -6.45
C ALA A 40 -4.43 -16.42 -6.27
N ASP A 41 -4.44 -17.06 -5.10
CA ASP A 41 -5.21 -18.28 -4.83
C ASP A 41 -5.77 -18.35 -3.40
N GLU A 42 -5.63 -17.28 -2.62
CA GLU A 42 -6.07 -17.16 -1.22
C GLU A 42 -5.48 -18.21 -0.27
N SER A 43 -4.39 -18.87 -0.65
CA SER A 43 -3.71 -19.85 0.20
C SER A 43 -3.03 -19.17 1.39
N GLN A 44 -3.01 -19.85 2.54
CA GLN A 44 -2.33 -19.32 3.73
C GLN A 44 -0.82 -19.33 3.55
N VAL A 45 -0.20 -18.18 3.85
CA VAL A 45 1.25 -18.06 3.88
C VAL A 45 1.77 -18.02 5.31
N PHE A 46 2.95 -18.61 5.51
CA PHE A 46 3.52 -18.88 6.82
C PHE A 46 4.91 -18.27 6.98
N ALA A 47 5.26 -17.92 8.21
CA ALA A 47 6.61 -17.54 8.60
C ALA A 47 7.10 -18.42 9.76
N CYS A 48 8.42 -18.56 9.92
CA CYS A 48 8.99 -19.15 11.13
C CYS A 48 8.52 -18.35 12.35
N LYS A 49 8.06 -19.04 13.39
CA LYS A 49 7.56 -18.42 14.63
C LYS A 49 8.57 -17.41 15.18
N GLU A 50 9.85 -17.80 15.23
CA GLU A 50 10.98 -16.92 15.54
C GLU A 50 12.17 -17.31 14.64
N PRO A 51 12.97 -16.33 14.15
CA PRO A 51 12.83 -14.88 14.34
C PRO A 51 11.91 -14.19 13.30
N CYS A 52 11.46 -14.89 12.27
CA CYS A 52 10.85 -14.27 11.08
C CYS A 52 9.51 -13.57 11.34
N ALA A 53 8.63 -14.15 12.18
CA ALA A 53 7.36 -13.50 12.49
C ALA A 53 7.52 -12.24 13.34
N LEU A 54 8.53 -12.20 14.22
CA LEU A 54 8.86 -11.01 15.00
C LEU A 54 9.35 -9.87 14.10
N ALA A 55 10.28 -10.16 13.19
CA ALA A 55 10.76 -9.16 12.22
C ALA A 55 9.62 -8.59 11.35
N LEU A 56 8.67 -9.44 10.92
CA LEU A 56 7.48 -9.00 10.18
C LEU A 56 6.54 -8.11 11.02
N ALA A 57 6.47 -8.34 12.33
CA ALA A 57 5.66 -7.50 13.21
C ALA A 57 6.31 -6.12 13.40
N GLU A 58 7.62 -6.08 13.63
CA GLU A 58 8.41 -4.85 13.78
C GLU A 58 8.39 -4.01 12.48
N ASP A 59 8.58 -4.65 11.33
CA ASP A 59 8.49 -3.97 10.03
C ASP A 59 7.09 -3.40 9.78
N ALA A 60 6.04 -4.13 10.17
CA ALA A 60 4.65 -3.66 10.05
C ALA A 60 4.36 -2.46 10.95
N GLU A 61 4.90 -2.44 12.16
CA GLU A 61 4.75 -1.33 13.09
C GLU A 61 5.52 -0.08 12.61
N ARG A 62 6.76 -0.26 12.11
CA ARG A 62 7.53 0.81 11.48
C ARG A 62 6.77 1.40 10.29
N MET A 63 6.26 0.57 9.39
CA MET A 63 5.44 1.03 8.26
C MET A 63 4.19 1.78 8.72
N ALA A 64 3.49 1.29 9.75
CA ALA A 64 2.32 1.99 10.29
C ALA A 64 2.69 3.37 10.88
N GLN A 65 3.85 3.49 11.52
CA GLN A 65 4.34 4.75 12.07
C GLN A 65 4.74 5.75 10.96
N GLU A 66 5.44 5.28 9.94
CA GLU A 66 5.77 6.07 8.74
C GLU A 66 4.49 6.52 7.99
N MET A 67 3.47 5.66 7.91
CA MET A 67 2.18 6.01 7.29
C MET A 67 1.41 7.06 8.08
N ARG A 68 1.44 7.01 9.42
CA ARG A 68 0.83 8.06 10.27
C ARG A 68 1.53 9.40 10.09
N ALA A 69 2.87 9.40 10.02
CA ALA A 69 3.65 10.61 9.76
C ALA A 69 3.36 11.19 8.36
N ALA A 70 3.28 10.33 7.33
CA ALA A 70 3.01 10.75 5.96
C ALA A 70 1.56 11.20 5.71
N ALA A 71 0.61 10.82 6.57
CA ALA A 71 -0.78 11.23 6.48
C ALA A 71 -1.05 12.66 7.00
N GLY A 72 -0.03 13.34 7.54
CA GLY A 72 -0.10 14.78 7.85
C GLY A 72 -1.15 15.15 8.90
N LEU A 73 -1.39 14.29 9.90
CA LEU A 73 -2.35 14.57 10.97
C LEU A 73 -1.90 15.68 11.95
N ASP A 74 -0.79 16.37 11.70
CA ASP A 74 -0.30 17.49 12.51
C ASP A 74 -0.24 18.86 11.79
N ASP A 75 -0.32 18.95 10.46
CA ASP A 75 -0.17 20.24 9.77
C ASP A 75 -1.38 20.55 8.87
N ALA A 76 -2.29 21.35 9.44
CA ALA A 76 -3.27 22.11 8.69
C ALA A 76 -2.61 23.38 8.11
N ASP A 77 -3.04 23.72 6.88
CA ASP A 77 -2.88 24.98 6.15
C ASP A 77 -1.55 25.28 5.44
N VAL A 78 -1.62 25.49 4.11
CA VAL A 78 -1.34 26.77 3.40
C VAL A 78 -1.35 26.56 1.86
N PRO A 79 -1.92 27.48 1.06
CA PRO A 79 -1.89 27.45 -0.40
C PRO A 79 -0.59 28.06 -0.97
N GLY A 80 -0.07 27.51 -2.08
CA GLY A 80 1.08 28.08 -2.78
C GLY A 80 1.20 27.58 -4.22
N THR A 81 1.11 28.52 -5.16
CA THR A 81 1.40 28.39 -6.60
C THR A 81 2.91 28.36 -6.87
N ASP A 82 3.25 27.83 -8.04
CA ASP A 82 4.54 27.82 -8.75
C ASP A 82 5.48 26.61 -8.54
N ASP A 83 5.73 25.95 -9.68
CA ASP A 83 6.75 24.93 -9.97
C ASP A 83 7.00 23.84 -8.92
N ASP A 84 5.93 23.13 -8.56
CA ASP A 84 6.06 21.90 -7.80
C ASP A 84 6.47 20.74 -8.74
N PRO A 85 7.69 20.20 -8.63
CA PRO A 85 8.18 19.17 -9.54
C PRO A 85 7.21 17.98 -9.55
N VAL A 86 6.80 17.54 -10.75
CA VAL A 86 5.70 16.58 -10.94
C VAL A 86 5.82 15.31 -10.07
N PHE A 87 7.04 14.95 -9.67
CA PHE A 87 7.41 13.75 -8.94
C PHE A 87 7.96 13.98 -7.51
N CYS A 88 7.68 15.11 -6.84
CA CYS A 88 8.00 15.23 -5.42
C CYS A 88 6.99 14.51 -4.52
N VAL A 89 7.45 14.15 -3.32
CA VAL A 89 6.67 13.48 -2.26
C VAL A 89 5.50 14.34 -1.79
N ASP A 90 5.59 15.66 -1.97
CA ASP A 90 4.57 16.64 -1.61
C ASP A 90 3.69 17.13 -2.79
N GLY A 91 4.12 16.88 -4.03
CA GLY A 91 3.40 17.30 -5.23
C GLY A 91 2.29 16.36 -5.68
N HIS A 92 1.73 16.63 -6.87
CA HIS A 92 0.54 15.93 -7.38
C HIS A 92 0.72 14.41 -7.46
N PHE A 93 1.92 13.90 -7.74
CA PHE A 93 2.21 12.47 -7.75
C PHE A 93 2.26 11.86 -6.34
N GLY A 94 2.94 12.48 -5.37
CA GLY A 94 2.93 12.04 -3.98
C GLY A 94 1.52 12.08 -3.37
N SER A 95 0.78 13.13 -3.69
CA SER A 95 -0.64 13.30 -3.39
C SER A 95 -1.53 12.21 -4.00
N LEU A 96 -1.29 11.82 -5.26
CA LEU A 96 -1.96 10.69 -5.90
C LEU A 96 -1.66 9.36 -5.20
N LEU A 97 -0.40 9.10 -4.85
CA LEU A 97 -0.01 7.89 -4.12
C LEU A 97 -0.69 7.81 -2.75
N ARG A 98 -0.83 8.95 -2.05
CA ARG A 98 -1.59 9.02 -0.79
C ARG A 98 -3.07 8.68 -1.00
N ASP A 99 -3.71 9.24 -2.01
CA ASP A 99 -5.11 8.91 -2.32
C ASP A 99 -5.30 7.42 -2.66
N LEU A 100 -4.39 6.84 -3.46
CA LEU A 100 -4.42 5.42 -3.81
C LEU A 100 -4.21 4.52 -2.58
N ARG A 101 -3.31 4.90 -1.65
CA ARG A 101 -3.14 4.19 -0.38
C ARG A 101 -4.39 4.27 0.49
N THR A 102 -5.05 5.42 0.55
CA THR A 102 -6.32 5.57 1.26
C THR A 102 -7.40 4.68 0.65
N LEU A 103 -7.50 4.63 -0.69
CA LEU A 103 -8.44 3.76 -1.40
C LEU A 103 -8.19 2.26 -1.13
N ALA A 104 -6.93 1.82 -1.14
CA ALA A 104 -6.58 0.45 -0.76
C ALA A 104 -6.93 0.15 0.70
N GLY A 105 -6.74 1.14 1.60
CA GLY A 105 -7.14 1.02 3.00
C GLY A 105 -8.64 0.95 3.19
N THR A 106 -9.43 1.77 2.49
CA THR A 106 -10.89 1.74 2.59
C THR A 106 -11.47 0.49 1.97
N GLU A 107 -10.91 -0.02 0.88
CA GLU A 107 -11.23 -1.33 0.33
C GLU A 107 -11.04 -2.43 1.38
N ALA A 108 -9.85 -2.51 1.99
CA ALA A 108 -9.57 -3.50 3.02
C ALA A 108 -10.55 -3.42 4.20
N LEU A 109 -10.94 -2.21 4.64
CA LEU A 109 -11.90 -2.03 5.72
C LEU A 109 -13.33 -2.40 5.31
N LEU A 110 -13.76 -2.05 4.09
CA LEU A 110 -15.07 -2.40 3.55
C LEU A 110 -15.28 -3.92 3.47
N THR A 111 -14.23 -4.69 3.19
CA THR A 111 -14.33 -6.17 3.14
C THR A 111 -14.60 -6.84 4.49
N THR A 112 -14.53 -6.09 5.59
CA THR A 112 -14.63 -6.65 6.96
C THR A 112 -15.62 -5.95 7.87
N SER A 113 -16.20 -4.84 7.41
CA SER A 113 -17.10 -4.04 8.23
C SER A 113 -18.54 -4.46 7.98
N ASP A 114 -19.23 -4.89 9.04
CA ASP A 114 -20.66 -5.22 9.01
C ASP A 114 -21.53 -4.09 9.61
N ASP A 115 -20.91 -3.06 10.18
CA ASP A 115 -21.61 -1.91 10.74
C ASP A 115 -21.99 -0.91 9.65
N ILE A 116 -23.30 -0.68 9.49
CA ILE A 116 -23.84 0.21 8.45
C ILE A 116 -23.33 1.65 8.56
N THR A 117 -23.00 2.13 9.76
CA THR A 117 -22.47 3.48 9.96
C THR A 117 -21.03 3.57 9.46
N THR A 118 -20.21 2.58 9.81
CA THR A 118 -18.83 2.44 9.34
C THR A 118 -18.76 2.24 7.83
N ILE A 119 -19.62 1.39 7.26
CA ILE A 119 -19.71 1.20 5.80
C ILE A 119 -20.03 2.53 5.10
N ARG A 120 -21.02 3.30 5.59
CA ARG A 120 -21.35 4.61 5.01
C ARG A 120 -20.18 5.59 5.06
N PHE A 121 -19.46 5.63 6.18
CA PHE A 121 -18.26 6.44 6.33
C PHE A 121 -17.17 6.03 5.34
N LEU A 122 -16.87 4.73 5.25
CA LEU A 122 -15.85 4.19 4.34
C LEU A 122 -16.21 4.40 2.87
N LEU A 123 -17.48 4.25 2.50
CA LEU A 123 -17.96 4.55 1.14
C LEU A 123 -17.84 6.04 0.82
N SER A 124 -18.15 6.93 1.77
CA SER A 124 -17.99 8.38 1.59
C SER A 124 -16.52 8.76 1.42
N LEU A 125 -15.63 8.14 2.22
CA LEU A 125 -14.19 8.33 2.12
C LEU A 125 -13.63 7.81 0.79
N THR A 126 -14.09 6.62 0.36
CA THR A 126 -13.74 6.01 -0.93
C THR A 126 -14.17 6.91 -2.08
N ALA A 127 -15.40 7.41 -2.10
CA ALA A 127 -15.89 8.29 -3.16
C ALA A 127 -15.03 9.56 -3.28
N ARG A 128 -14.72 10.21 -2.15
CA ARG A 128 -13.88 11.41 -2.12
C ARG A 128 -12.48 11.14 -2.66
N HIS A 129 -11.81 10.09 -2.18
CA HIS A 129 -10.43 9.80 -2.62
C HIS A 129 -10.36 9.22 -4.04
N ALA A 130 -11.42 8.55 -4.52
CA ALA A 130 -11.49 8.07 -5.89
C ALA A 130 -11.56 9.25 -6.88
N GLU A 131 -12.37 10.26 -6.55
CA GLU A 131 -12.47 11.50 -7.34
C GLU A 131 -11.14 12.27 -7.35
N THR A 132 -10.51 12.47 -6.20
CA THR A 132 -9.22 13.19 -6.12
C THR A 132 -8.10 12.41 -6.81
N ALA A 133 -8.02 11.09 -6.62
CA ALA A 133 -7.06 10.23 -7.31
C ALA A 133 -7.26 10.31 -8.83
N MET A 134 -8.50 10.23 -9.31
CA MET A 134 -8.81 10.32 -10.74
C MET A 134 -8.36 11.67 -11.33
N MET A 135 -8.67 12.78 -10.67
CA MET A 135 -8.24 14.11 -11.13
C MET A 135 -6.71 14.24 -11.14
N ARG A 136 -6.03 13.79 -10.08
CA ARG A 136 -4.57 13.85 -9.97
C ARG A 136 -3.87 12.93 -10.96
N ALA A 137 -4.40 11.73 -11.20
CA ALA A 137 -3.89 10.81 -12.21
C ALA A 137 -3.98 11.41 -13.62
N ARG A 138 -5.07 12.12 -13.94
CA ARG A 138 -5.20 12.85 -15.21
C ARG A 138 -4.18 13.97 -15.34
N LEU A 139 -3.93 14.73 -14.27
CA LEU A 139 -2.91 15.80 -14.27
C LEU A 139 -1.50 15.24 -14.46
N VAL A 140 -1.14 14.18 -13.73
CA VAL A 140 0.14 13.49 -13.90
C VAL A 140 0.28 12.97 -15.32
N LEU A 141 -0.75 12.30 -15.86
CA LEU A 141 -0.75 11.76 -17.22
C LEU A 141 -0.62 12.86 -18.29
N ALA A 142 -1.25 14.02 -18.09
CA ALA A 142 -1.14 15.15 -19.01
C ALA A 142 0.28 15.73 -18.99
N ARG A 143 0.91 15.82 -17.82
CA ARG A 143 2.29 16.30 -17.67
C ARG A 143 3.33 15.31 -18.21
N THR A 144 3.11 14.00 -18.10
CA THR A 144 4.01 12.99 -18.67
C THR A 144 3.86 12.79 -20.18
N LYS A 145 2.79 13.33 -20.78
CA LYS A 145 2.55 13.32 -22.23
C LYS A 145 3.05 14.57 -22.94
N ALA A 146 3.49 15.60 -22.22
CA ALA A 146 4.09 16.77 -22.84
C ALA A 146 5.35 16.29 -23.60
N PRO A 147 5.43 16.46 -24.93
CA PRO A 147 6.67 16.17 -25.63
C PRO A 147 7.75 17.11 -25.11
N ASP A 148 8.96 16.60 -24.88
CA ASP A 148 10.16 17.41 -24.77
C ASP A 148 10.19 18.28 -26.02
N THR A 149 9.81 19.54 -25.88
CA THR A 149 10.03 20.51 -26.94
C THR A 149 11.51 20.85 -26.80
N GLU A 150 12.33 20.04 -27.45
CA GLU A 150 13.70 20.42 -27.80
C GLU A 150 13.60 21.70 -28.64
N ASP A 151 13.64 22.86 -27.99
CA ASP A 151 14.08 24.09 -28.65
C ASP A 151 15.60 24.08 -28.66
N GLY A 152 16.14 23.34 -29.63
CA GLY A 152 17.38 23.69 -30.29
C GLY A 152 17.13 24.78 -31.33
N ASP A 153 18.10 25.70 -31.42
CA ASP A 153 18.24 26.83 -32.36
C ASP A 153 17.35 28.06 -32.18
N ASN A 154 17.87 29.07 -31.45
CA ASN A 154 18.54 30.21 -32.08
C ASN A 154 19.40 31.02 -31.09
#